data_AF-A0A938L5U6-F1
#
_entry.id   AF-A0A938L5U6-F1
#
_cell.length_a   1.000
_cell.length_b   1.000
_cell.length_c   1.000
_cell.angle_alpha   90.00
_cell.angle_beta   90.00
_cell.angle_gamma   90.00
#
_symmetry.space_group_name_H-M   'P 1'
#
loop_
_entity.id
_entity.type
_entity.pdbx_description
1 polymer ?
#
loop_
_entity_poly.entity_id
_entity_poly.type
_entity_poly.pdbx_seq_one_letter_code
_entity_poly.pdbx_strand_id
1 'polypeptide(L)'
;MSVAKALSLIIASAIAFTLIGGVVGFGLGRFVPNYYRTIARDGDAPGFDPLAFGVGQGVTQGLIVGVAVGIALVVILGWLDLRSLTRIANDQE
;
A
#
# COMPACT_ATOMS: atom_id res chain seq x y z
N MET A 1 5.09 21.15 6.11
CA MET A 1 4.14 20.04 6.35
C MET A 1 4.28 19.60 7.80
N SER A 2 3.18 19.42 8.56
CA SER A 2 3.29 18.99 9.95
C SER A 2 3.41 17.46 10.09
N VAL A 3 4.00 17.00 11.20
CA VAL A 3 4.16 15.57 11.51
C VAL A 3 2.83 14.83 11.53
N ALA A 4 1.80 15.42 12.14
CA ALA A 4 0.45 14.84 12.18
C ALA A 4 -0.10 14.59 10.77
N LYS A 5 0.03 15.56 9.85
CA LYS A 5 -0.43 15.42 8.45
C LYS A 5 0.33 14.33 7.71
N ALA A 6 1.65 14.23 7.92
CA ALA A 6 2.47 13.19 7.31
C ALA A 6 2.07 11.79 7.79
N LEU A 7 1.88 11.60 9.10
CA LEU A 7 1.43 10.33 9.67
C LEU A 7 0.03 9.95 9.19
N SER A 8 -0.90 10.91 9.16
CA SER A 8 -2.25 10.69 8.62
C SER A 8 -2.21 10.25 7.16
N LEU A 9 -1.31 10.81 6.35
CA LEU A 9 -1.18 10.43 4.94
C LEU A 9 -0.66 9.00 4.78
N ILE A 10 0.33 8.60 5.58
CA ILE A 10 0.88 7.23 5.58
C ILE A 10 -0.20 6.24 6.02
N ILE A 11 -0.91 6.52 7.12
CA ILE A 11 -1.98 5.66 7.63
C ILE A 11 -3.13 5.55 6.62
N ALA A 12 -3.56 6.67 6.03
CA ALA A 12 -4.62 6.67 5.03
C ALA A 12 -4.23 5.85 3.80
N SER A 13 -2.98 5.98 3.34
CA SER A 13 -2.45 5.20 2.22
C SER A 13 -2.37 3.72 2.57
N ALA A 14 -1.84 3.39 3.75
CA ALA A 14 -1.79 2.02 4.26
C ALA A 14 -3.18 1.37 4.28
N ILE A 15 -4.19 2.04 4.84
CA ILE A 15 -5.57 1.54 4.91
C ILE A 15 -6.16 1.37 3.50
N ALA A 16 -6.04 2.38 2.64
CA ALA A 16 -6.59 2.36 1.30
C ALA A 16 -6.04 1.19 0.48
N PHE A 17 -4.71 1.02 0.45
CA PHE A 17 -4.10 -0.08 -0.30
C PHE A 17 -4.32 -1.44 0.38
N THR A 18 -4.43 -1.52 1.71
CA THR A 18 -4.81 -2.76 2.41
C THR A 18 -6.20 -3.22 1.97
N LEU A 19 -7.17 -2.30 1.90
CA LEU A 19 -8.53 -2.62 1.45
C LEU A 19 -8.55 -3.04 -0.02
N ILE A 20 -7.86 -2.30 -0.90
CA ILE A 20 -7.75 -2.63 -2.32
C ILE A 20 -7.09 -4.00 -2.50
N GLY A 21 -5.96 -4.23 -1.84
CA GLY A 21 -5.25 -5.51 -1.87
C GLY A 21 -6.10 -6.65 -1.35
N GLY A 22 -6.83 -6.45 -0.25
CA GLY A 22 -7.77 -7.43 0.28
C GLY A 22 -8.91 -7.77 -0.69
N VAL A 23 -9.50 -6.77 -1.36
CA VAL A 23 -10.54 -6.99 -2.38
C VAL A 23 -9.99 -7.72 -3.60
N VAL A 24 -8.81 -7.36 -4.08
CA VAL A 24 -8.13 -8.04 -5.20
C VAL A 24 -7.79 -9.48 -4.82
N GLY A 25 -7.24 -9.69 -3.62
CA GLY A 25 -6.91 -11.01 -3.09
C GLY A 25 -8.13 -11.91 -2.91
N PHE A 26 -9.23 -11.34 -2.39
CA PHE A 26 -10.52 -12.00 -2.32
C PHE A 26 -11.04 -12.41 -3.71
N GLY A 27 -10.99 -11.48 -4.67
CA GLY A 27 -11.42 -11.72 -6.05
C GLY A 27 -10.63 -12.85 -6.70
N LEU A 28 -9.30 -12.81 -6.62
CA LEU A 28 -8.45 -13.86 -7.17
C LEU A 28 -8.69 -15.21 -6.48
N GLY A 29 -8.86 -15.22 -5.16
CA GLY A 29 -9.13 -16.44 -4.40
C GLY A 29 -10.49 -17.05 -4.74
N ARG A 30 -11.48 -16.22 -5.01
CA ARG A 30 -12.86 -16.63 -5.31
C ARG A 30 -13.10 -17.02 -6.76
N PHE A 31 -12.50 -16.30 -7.71
CA PHE A 31 -12.76 -16.46 -9.15
C PHE A 31 -11.67 -17.23 -9.88
N VAL A 32 -10.43 -17.20 -9.37
CA VAL A 32 -9.28 -17.84 -10.00
C VAL A 32 -8.48 -18.66 -8.97
N PRO A 33 -9.10 -19.60 -8.23
CA PRO A 33 -8.43 -20.31 -7.13
C PRO A 33 -7.18 -21.07 -7.58
N ASN A 34 -7.15 -21.54 -8.82
CA ASN A 34 -6.00 -22.22 -9.40
C ASN A 34 -4.77 -21.31 -9.53
N TYR A 35 -4.96 -19.97 -9.66
CA TYR A 35 -3.85 -19.02 -9.63
C TYR A 35 -3.05 -19.22 -8.36
N TYR A 36 -3.68 -19.10 -7.18
CA TYR A 36 -2.96 -19.25 -5.92
C TYR A 36 -2.42 -20.65 -5.68
N ARG A 37 -3.07 -21.71 -6.17
CA ARG A 37 -2.51 -23.07 -6.09
C ARG A 37 -1.19 -23.21 -6.85
N THR A 38 -1.05 -22.54 -8.00
CA THR A 38 0.19 -22.64 -8.81
C THR A 38 1.38 -21.85 -8.26
N ILE A 39 1.15 -20.80 -7.47
CA ILE A 39 2.22 -19.93 -6.93
C ILE A 39 2.56 -20.26 -5.49
N ALA A 40 1.59 -20.81 -4.74
CA ALA A 40 1.83 -21.26 -3.39
C ALA A 40 2.66 -22.53 -3.41
N ARG A 41 3.72 -22.56 -2.60
CA ARG A 41 4.66 -23.69 -2.51
C ARG A 41 3.97 -25.03 -2.19
N ASP A 42 2.87 -24.99 -1.44
CA ASP A 42 2.04 -26.13 -1.07
C ASP A 42 0.58 -25.96 -1.55
N GLY A 43 0.38 -25.33 -2.71
CA GLY A 43 -0.96 -25.00 -3.22
C GLY A 43 -1.86 -26.20 -3.54
N ASP A 44 -1.27 -27.38 -3.77
CA ASP A 44 -1.98 -28.64 -4.00
C ASP A 44 -2.26 -29.43 -2.71
N ALA A 45 -1.85 -28.91 -1.54
CA ALA A 45 -2.14 -29.56 -0.28
C ALA A 45 -3.66 -29.62 -0.05
N PRO A 46 -4.21 -30.74 0.46
CA PRO A 46 -5.65 -30.91 0.66
C PRO A 46 -6.26 -29.91 1.67
N GLY A 47 -5.43 -29.27 2.50
CA GLY A 47 -5.84 -28.20 3.42
C GLY A 47 -5.65 -26.78 2.89
N PHE A 48 -5.21 -26.61 1.64
CA PHE A 48 -4.99 -25.28 1.07
C PHE A 48 -6.32 -24.60 0.74
N ASP A 49 -6.57 -23.46 1.38
CA ASP A 49 -7.68 -22.57 1.07
C ASP A 49 -7.18 -21.37 0.23
N PRO A 50 -7.44 -21.35 -1.09
CA PRO A 50 -7.04 -20.25 -1.98
C PRO A 50 -7.64 -18.91 -1.60
N LEU A 51 -8.80 -18.90 -0.95
CA LEU A 51 -9.49 -17.67 -0.55
C LEU A 51 -8.79 -17.02 0.64
N ALA A 52 -8.56 -17.79 1.71
CA ALA A 52 -7.83 -17.32 2.88
C ALA A 52 -6.39 -16.89 2.52
N PHE A 53 -5.72 -17.68 1.67
CA PHE A 53 -4.38 -17.34 1.18
C PHE A 53 -4.39 -16.04 0.37
N GLY A 54 -5.34 -15.90 -0.57
CA GLY A 54 -5.47 -14.72 -1.41
C GLY A 54 -5.75 -13.45 -0.63
N VAL A 55 -6.69 -13.50 0.32
CA VAL A 55 -6.99 -12.36 1.21
C VAL A 55 -5.78 -12.00 2.06
N GLY A 56 -5.11 -12.99 2.68
CA GLY A 56 -3.92 -12.76 3.48
C GLY A 56 -2.80 -12.08 2.69
N GLN A 57 -2.48 -12.61 1.51
CA GLN A 57 -1.51 -12.01 0.60
C GLN A 57 -1.91 -10.60 0.16
N GLY A 58 -3.16 -10.43 -0.24
CA GLY A 58 -3.70 -9.15 -0.68
C GLY A 58 -3.60 -8.07 0.39
N VAL A 59 -4.01 -8.38 1.62
CA VAL A 59 -3.92 -7.47 2.78
C VAL A 59 -2.46 -7.12 3.09
N THR A 60 -1.57 -8.10 3.18
CA THR A 60 -0.16 -7.85 3.51
C THR A 60 0.56 -7.04 2.42
N GLN A 61 0.39 -7.41 1.15
CA GLN A 61 1.00 -6.67 0.03
C GLN A 61 0.40 -5.27 -0.09
N GLY A 62 -0.91 -5.14 0.06
CA GLY A 62 -1.60 -3.85 0.11
C GLY A 62 -1.07 -2.94 1.21
N LEU A 63 -0.87 -3.46 2.42
CA LEU A 63 -0.29 -2.71 3.53
C LEU A 63 1.12 -2.21 3.21
N ILE A 64 2.00 -3.10 2.73
CA ILE A 64 3.40 -2.77 2.39
C ILE A 64 3.45 -1.68 1.31
N VAL A 65 2.68 -1.86 0.23
CA VAL A 65 2.60 -0.88 -0.87
C VAL A 65 2.02 0.43 -0.36
N GLY A 66 0.95 0.41 0.42
CA GLY A 66 0.31 1.60 0.97
C GLY A 66 1.25 2.43 1.85
N VAL A 67 2.04 1.77 2.71
CA VAL A 67 3.07 2.43 3.52
C VAL A 67 4.16 3.03 2.62
N ALA A 68 4.66 2.28 1.63
CA ALA A 68 5.68 2.76 0.71
C ALA A 68 5.22 3.99 -0.09
N VAL A 69 4.00 3.96 -0.62
CA VAL A 69 3.37 5.08 -1.33
C VAL A 69 3.19 6.28 -0.38
N GLY A 70 2.70 6.04 0.83
CA GLY A 70 2.53 7.09 1.84
C GLY A 70 3.84 7.79 2.18
N ILE A 71 4.92 7.04 2.37
CA ILE A 71 6.27 7.58 2.61
C ILE A 71 6.74 8.40 1.40
N ALA A 72 6.59 7.87 0.18
CA ALA A 72 7.00 8.56 -1.03
C ALA A 72 6.28 9.91 -1.19
N LEU A 73 4.96 9.94 -0.96
CA LEU A 73 4.18 11.17 -1.00
C LEU A 73 4.61 12.16 0.09
N VAL A 74 4.89 11.71 1.31
CA VAL A 74 5.42 12.57 2.37
C VAL A 74 6.76 13.19 1.97
N VAL A 75 7.67 12.41 1.38
CA VAL A 75 8.96 12.92 0.90
C VAL A 75 8.77 13.97 -0.20
N ILE A 76 7.93 13.70 -1.20
CA ILE A 76 7.66 14.61 -2.31
C ILE A 76 7.03 15.91 -1.81
N LEU A 77 5.97 15.81 -1.00
CA LEU A 77 5.26 16.98 -0.49
C LEU A 77 6.12 17.81 0.47
N GLY A 78 6.90 17.15 1.33
CA GLY A 78 7.87 17.81 2.19
C GLY A 78 8.94 18.57 1.40
N TRP A 79 9.44 17.98 0.31
CA TRP A 79 10.38 18.64 -0.59
C TRP A 79 9.77 19.87 -1.27
N LEU A 80 8.55 19.74 -1.81
CA LEU A 80 7.87 20.83 -2.51
C LEU A 80 7.61 22.01 -1.58
N ASP A 81 7.19 21.74 -0.34
CA ASP A 81 6.97 22.76 0.69
C ASP A 81 8.27 23.52 0.99
N LEU A 82 9.36 22.78 1.20
CA LEU A 82 10.69 23.36 1.42
C LEU A 82 11.15 24.24 0.25
N ARG A 83 11.00 23.76 -0.99
CA ARG A 83 11.36 24.55 -2.20
C ARG A 83 10.56 25.84 -2.32
N SER A 84 9.28 25.83 -1.94
CA SER A 84 8.46 27.04 -1.98
C SER A 84 8.96 28.11 -1.01
N LEU A 85 9.37 27.70 0.19
CA LEU A 85 9.90 28.59 1.23
C LEU A 85 11.24 29.21 0.81
N THR A 86 12.14 28.41 0.25
CA THR A 86 13.43 28.91 -0.26
C THR A 86 13.23 29.92 -1.40
N ARG A 87 12.25 29.70 -2.28
CA ARG A 87 11.98 30.63 -3.39
C ARG A 87 11.51 31.99 -2.90
N ILE A 88 10.58 32.01 -1.93
CA ILE A 88 10.06 33.25 -1.36
C ILE A 88 11.17 34.06 -0.66
N ALA A 89 12.11 33.40 0.02
CA ALA A 89 13.22 34.08 0.67
C ALA A 89 14.14 34.80 -0.33
N ASN A 90 14.43 34.18 -1.48
CA ASN A 90 15.30 34.76 -2.51
C ASN A 90 14.63 35.91 -3.29
N ASP A 91 13.30 35.96 -3.37
CA ASP A 91 12.58 37.05 -4.04
C ASP A 91 12.51 38.35 -3.18
N GLN A 92 13.00 38.32 -1.94
CA GLN A 92 13.01 39.47 -1.00
C GLN A 92 14.39 40.16 -0.90
N GLU A 93 15.43 39.62 -1.54
CA GLU A 93 16.76 40.23 -1.67
C GLU A 93 16.89 41.03 -2.97
#